data_AF-A0A369QY17-F1
#
_entry.id   AF-A0A369QY17-F1
#
_cell.length_a   1.000
_cell.length_b   1.000
_cell.length_c   1.000
_cell.angle_alpha   90.00
_cell.angle_beta   90.00
_cell.angle_gamma   90.00
#
_symmetry.space_group_name_H-M   'P 1'
#
loop_
_entity.id
_entity.type
_entity.pdbx_description
1 polymer ?
#
loop_
_entity_poly.entity_id
_entity_poly.type
_entity_poly.pdbx_seq_one_letter_code
_entity_poly.pdbx_strand_id
1 'polypeptide(L)'
;MSRHRCEICGAEFDTLSEYRRHMQTSHPERAPSAADLEQALSGMEYPASRDALARHAHDSGADEIADILEQLPDRDYRDAADVARAFGGIRAHEEKPDDQPSRRGGDAAMQTEAISAARAASLFAEMEFPASAEDLKSHARAQAGEREMDVISRLPDRRYSDMSDVAQAFGEVKGADRS
;
A
#
# COMPACT_ATOMS: atom_id res chain seq x y z
N MET A 1 0.42 -4.16 46.81
CA MET A 1 0.55 -4.07 45.34
C MET A 1 -0.82 -4.32 44.78
N SER A 2 -1.42 -3.35 44.10
CA SER A 2 -2.73 -3.52 43.47
C SER A 2 -2.54 -4.41 42.25
N ARG A 3 -3.09 -5.62 42.28
CA ARG A 3 -3.08 -6.51 41.11
C ARG A 3 -4.21 -6.08 40.17
N HIS A 4 -3.88 -5.87 38.91
CA HIS A 4 -4.83 -5.54 37.85
C HIS A 4 -5.19 -6.82 37.11
N ARG A 5 -6.47 -7.18 37.06
CA ARG A 5 -6.95 -8.38 36.35
C ARG A 5 -7.70 -7.97 35.08
N CYS A 6 -7.41 -8.65 33.99
CA CYS A 6 -8.19 -8.58 32.76
C CYS A 6 -9.48 -9.38 32.91
N GLU A 7 -10.62 -8.72 32.67
CA GLU A 7 -11.95 -9.35 32.77
C GLU A 7 -12.30 -10.19 31.53
N ILE A 8 -11.56 -10.03 30.43
CA ILE A 8 -11.80 -10.75 29.18
C ILE A 8 -11.07 -12.10 29.16
N CYS A 9 -9.81 -12.15 29.63
CA CYS A 9 -8.99 -13.37 29.59
C CYS A 9 -8.48 -13.84 30.96
N GLY A 10 -8.71 -13.09 32.03
CA GLY A 10 -8.30 -13.46 33.38
C GLY A 10 -6.82 -13.22 33.71
N ALA A 11 -6.02 -12.67 32.79
CA ALA A 11 -4.61 -12.36 33.02
C ALA A 11 -4.42 -11.34 34.17
N GLU A 12 -3.39 -11.53 34.99
CA GLU A 12 -3.06 -10.66 36.13
C GLU A 12 -1.77 -9.87 35.85
N PHE A 13 -1.76 -8.60 36.24
CA PHE A 13 -0.65 -7.67 36.04
C PHE A 13 -0.36 -6.92 37.34
N ASP A 14 0.91 -6.65 37.61
CA ASP A 14 1.35 -5.98 38.83
C ASP A 14 1.31 -4.44 38.72
N THR A 15 1.12 -3.90 37.51
CA THR A 15 1.02 -2.46 37.26
C THR A 15 -0.12 -2.10 36.30
N LEU A 16 -0.66 -0.88 36.45
CA LEU A 16 -1.70 -0.35 35.57
C LEU A 16 -1.21 -0.18 34.12
N SER A 17 0.07 0.14 33.94
CA SER A 17 0.67 0.34 32.61
C SER A 17 0.76 -0.97 31.81
N GLU A 18 1.10 -2.08 32.45
CA GLU A 18 1.14 -3.40 31.81
C GLU A 18 -0.27 -3.89 31.47
N TYR A 19 -1.23 -3.71 32.38
CA TYR A 19 -2.64 -3.99 32.13
C TYR A 19 -3.19 -3.20 30.94
N ARG A 20 -2.93 -1.89 30.87
CA ARG A 20 -3.34 -1.04 29.75
C ARG A 20 -2.70 -1.47 28.43
N ARG A 21 -1.41 -1.79 28.44
CA ARG A 21 -0.73 -2.31 27.25
C ARG A 21 -1.36 -3.64 26.80
N HIS A 22 -1.61 -4.55 27.74
CA HIS A 22 -2.29 -5.82 27.44
C HIS A 22 -3.67 -5.60 26.83
N MET A 23 -4.48 -4.69 27.39
CA MET A 23 -5.77 -4.33 26.83
C MET A 23 -5.63 -3.83 25.39
N GLN A 24 -4.69 -2.93 25.12
CA GLN A 24 -4.50 -2.36 23.79
C GLN A 24 -3.95 -3.35 22.74
N THR A 25 -3.13 -4.33 23.14
CA THR A 25 -2.50 -5.28 22.21
C THR A 25 -3.26 -6.60 22.06
N SER A 26 -3.92 -7.07 23.11
CA SER A 26 -4.56 -8.40 23.15
C SER A 26 -6.08 -8.33 23.03
N HIS A 27 -6.68 -7.20 23.41
CA HIS A 27 -8.11 -6.95 23.31
C HIS A 27 -8.37 -5.55 22.76
N PRO A 28 -7.88 -5.24 21.53
CA PRO A 28 -8.18 -3.96 20.91
C PRO A 28 -9.70 -3.80 20.80
N GLU A 29 -10.19 -2.57 21.00
CA GLU A 29 -11.59 -2.26 20.77
C GLU A 29 -11.96 -2.72 19.35
N ARG A 30 -13.02 -3.53 19.25
CA ARG A 30 -13.39 -4.17 17.99
C ARG A 30 -13.74 -3.08 17.01
N ALA A 31 -12.86 -2.83 16.04
CA ALA A 31 -13.14 -1.85 15.01
C ALA A 31 -14.48 -2.21 14.31
N PRO A 32 -15.41 -1.26 14.17
CA PRO A 32 -16.69 -1.53 13.54
C PRO A 32 -16.50 -2.04 12.11
N SER A 33 -17.18 -3.14 11.79
CA SER A 33 -17.06 -3.85 10.52
C SER A 33 -18.11 -3.39 9.50
N ALA A 34 -17.96 -3.83 8.24
CA ALA A 34 -18.97 -3.56 7.22
C ALA A 34 -20.34 -4.19 7.56
N ALA A 35 -20.34 -5.34 8.23
CA ALA A 35 -21.57 -5.99 8.67
C ALA A 35 -22.28 -5.19 9.78
N ASP A 36 -21.52 -4.56 10.68
CA ASP A 36 -22.07 -3.71 11.73
C ASP A 36 -22.72 -2.44 11.13
N LEU A 37 -22.09 -1.87 10.09
CA LEU A 37 -22.67 -0.78 9.30
C LEU A 37 -23.96 -1.20 8.59
N GLU A 38 -23.97 -2.36 7.91
CA GLU A 38 -25.16 -2.86 7.22
C GLU A 38 -26.33 -3.09 8.19
N GLN A 39 -26.03 -3.62 9.39
CA GLN A 39 -27.02 -3.81 10.44
C GLN A 39 -27.58 -2.48 10.95
N ALA A 40 -26.71 -1.48 11.16
CA ALA A 40 -27.08 -0.16 11.64
C ALA A 40 -27.93 0.62 10.64
N LEU A 41 -27.71 0.45 9.33
CA LEU A 41 -28.44 1.15 8.27
C LEU A 41 -29.57 0.32 7.65
N SER A 42 -29.91 -0.82 8.26
CA SER A 42 -31.00 -1.67 7.80
C SER A 42 -32.32 -0.92 7.85
N GLY A 43 -33.11 -1.02 6.78
CA GLY A 43 -34.40 -0.34 6.65
C GLY A 43 -34.33 1.16 6.34
N MET A 44 -33.14 1.70 6.07
CA MET A 44 -32.97 3.09 5.66
C MET A 44 -33.49 3.35 4.24
N GLU A 45 -34.19 4.47 4.06
CA GLU A 45 -34.60 4.95 2.75
C GLU A 45 -33.56 5.88 2.15
N TYR A 46 -33.26 5.68 0.86
CA TYR A 46 -32.30 6.46 0.10
C TYR A 46 -32.98 7.29 -1.00
N PRO A 47 -32.43 8.46 -1.37
CA PRO A 47 -31.18 9.05 -0.89
C PRO A 47 -31.26 9.62 0.54
N ALA A 48 -30.15 9.55 1.28
CA ALA A 48 -30.06 10.01 2.67
C ALA A 48 -28.81 10.87 2.90
N SER A 49 -28.98 11.99 3.61
CA SER A 49 -27.89 12.87 4.05
C SER A 49 -27.05 12.25 5.16
N ARG A 50 -25.77 12.65 5.30
CA ARG A 50 -24.89 12.22 6.41
C ARG A 50 -25.59 12.24 7.78
N ASP A 51 -26.25 13.36 8.12
CA ASP A 51 -26.87 13.53 9.43
C ASP A 51 -28.06 12.58 9.64
N ALA A 52 -28.78 12.25 8.55
CA ALA A 52 -29.82 11.22 8.59
C ALA A 52 -29.24 9.82 8.80
N LEU A 53 -28.08 9.52 8.21
CA LEU A 53 -27.37 8.26 8.45
C LEU A 53 -26.96 8.12 9.91
N ALA A 54 -26.31 9.15 10.45
CA ALA A 54 -25.83 9.18 11.84
C ALA A 54 -26.98 9.07 12.84
N ARG A 55 -28.07 9.83 12.63
CA ARG A 55 -29.26 9.75 13.47
C ARG A 55 -29.88 8.36 13.46
N HIS A 56 -30.06 7.76 12.28
CA HIS A 56 -30.65 6.41 12.16
C HIS A 56 -29.81 5.34 12.87
N ALA A 57 -28.48 5.43 12.74
CA ALA A 57 -27.56 4.53 13.44
C ALA A 57 -27.64 4.71 14.97
N HIS A 58 -27.69 5.96 15.45
CA HIS A 58 -27.85 6.26 16.88
C HIS A 58 -29.19 5.74 17.42
N ASP A 59 -30.30 5.98 16.70
CA ASP A 59 -31.63 5.48 17.07
C ASP A 59 -31.69 3.94 17.11
N SER A 60 -30.83 3.27 16.33
CA SER A 60 -30.68 1.81 16.30
C SER A 60 -29.75 1.25 17.38
N GLY A 61 -29.19 2.11 18.25
CA GLY A 61 -28.25 1.73 19.31
C GLY A 61 -26.84 1.42 18.81
N ALA A 62 -26.49 1.87 17.59
CA ALA A 62 -25.18 1.70 17.00
C ALA A 62 -24.38 3.02 17.10
N ASP A 63 -24.15 3.49 18.34
CA ASP A 63 -23.50 4.77 18.63
C ASP A 63 -22.10 4.85 18.00
N GLU A 64 -21.32 3.77 18.07
CA GLU A 64 -19.99 3.69 17.44
C GLU A 64 -20.03 3.85 15.92
N ILE A 65 -21.12 3.40 15.27
CA ILE A 65 -21.33 3.60 13.84
C ILE A 65 -21.77 5.04 13.57
N ALA A 66 -22.65 5.61 14.40
CA ALA A 66 -23.10 6.99 14.28
C ALA A 66 -21.91 7.98 14.33
N ASP A 67 -21.00 7.82 15.29
CA ASP A 67 -19.80 8.65 15.45
C ASP A 67 -18.89 8.63 14.20
N ILE A 68 -18.82 7.49 13.51
CA ILE A 68 -18.04 7.37 12.27
C ILE A 68 -18.80 7.97 11.08
N LEU A 69 -20.12 7.79 11.04
CA LEU A 69 -20.97 8.38 10.00
C LEU A 69 -20.92 9.91 10.06
N GLU A 70 -20.79 10.53 11.23
CA GLU A 70 -20.62 11.99 11.38
C GLU A 70 -19.31 12.52 10.74
N GLN A 71 -18.30 11.67 10.60
CA GLN A 71 -17.02 12.04 9.96
C GLN A 71 -17.07 11.94 8.43
N LEU A 72 -18.16 11.40 7.88
CA LEU A 72 -18.31 11.28 6.43
C LEU A 72 -18.47 12.66 5.76
N PRO A 73 -18.12 12.78 4.47
CA PRO A 73 -18.39 13.99 3.69
C PRO A 73 -19.85 14.42 3.78
N ASP A 74 -20.08 15.72 3.97
CA ASP A 74 -21.40 16.32 3.96
C ASP A 74 -21.99 16.28 2.53
N ARG A 75 -22.75 15.22 2.23
CA ARG A 75 -23.41 14.99 0.94
C ARG A 75 -24.56 13.99 1.09
N ASP A 76 -25.41 13.92 0.07
CA ASP A 76 -26.41 12.87 -0.04
C ASP A 76 -25.80 11.57 -0.57
N TYR A 77 -26.13 10.48 0.11
CA TYR A 77 -25.76 9.13 -0.25
C TYR A 77 -26.92 8.47 -0.97
N ARG A 78 -26.63 7.86 -2.13
CA ARG A 78 -27.66 7.34 -3.04
C ARG A 78 -28.12 5.92 -2.71
N ASP A 79 -27.26 5.16 -2.03
CA ASP A 79 -27.50 3.78 -1.65
C ASP A 79 -26.52 3.35 -0.54
N ALA A 80 -26.79 2.19 0.07
CA ALA A 80 -25.95 1.61 1.12
C ALA A 80 -24.51 1.31 0.67
N ALA A 81 -24.28 1.00 -0.62
CA ALA A 81 -22.94 0.76 -1.14
C ALA A 81 -22.13 2.07 -1.27
N ASP A 82 -22.79 3.20 -1.53
CA ASP A 82 -22.18 4.54 -1.52
C ASP A 82 -21.74 4.93 -0.10
N VAL A 83 -22.56 4.59 0.91
CA VAL A 83 -22.20 4.78 2.32
C VAL A 83 -21.05 3.86 2.70
N ALA A 84 -21.11 2.57 2.39
CA ALA A 84 -20.06 1.60 2.72
C ALA A 84 -18.70 1.97 2.11
N ARG A 85 -18.68 2.50 0.87
CA ARG A 85 -17.46 3.01 0.25
C ARG A 85 -16.87 4.19 1.01
N ALA A 86 -17.71 5.15 1.42
CA ALA A 86 -17.25 6.32 2.15
C ALA A 86 -16.82 5.95 3.59
N PHE A 87 -17.54 5.04 4.24
CA PHE A 87 -17.21 4.48 5.55
C PHE A 87 -15.87 3.74 5.53
N GLY A 88 -15.62 2.90 4.51
CA GLY A 88 -14.33 2.26 4.31
C GLY A 88 -13.20 3.25 3.98
N GLY A 89 -13.53 4.39 3.36
CA GLY A 89 -12.60 5.46 3.02
C GLY A 89 -12.07 6.24 4.22
N ILE A 90 -12.85 6.43 5.28
CA ILE A 90 -12.39 7.05 6.53
C ILE A 90 -11.23 6.24 7.13
N ARG A 91 -11.35 4.90 7.14
CA ARG A 91 -10.26 3.99 7.57
C ARG A 91 -9.03 4.01 6.66
N ALA A 92 -9.16 4.54 5.44
CA ALA A 92 -8.05 4.67 4.50
C ALA A 92 -7.38 6.05 4.56
N HIS A 93 -7.85 6.96 5.43
CA HIS A 93 -7.26 8.28 5.68
C HIS A 93 -6.44 8.36 6.98
N GLU A 94 -6.25 7.25 7.70
CA GLU A 94 -4.93 7.00 8.26
C GLU A 94 -4.03 6.71 7.06
N GLU A 95 -2.99 7.52 6.86
CA GLU A 95 -1.93 7.28 5.86
C GLU A 95 -1.68 5.78 5.76
N LYS A 96 -2.03 5.20 4.62
CA LYS A 96 -1.78 3.79 4.31
C LYS A 96 -0.34 3.50 4.75
N PRO A 97 -0.09 2.50 5.62
CA PRO A 97 1.26 2.20 6.08
C PRO A 97 2.19 2.12 4.88
N ASP A 98 3.17 3.02 4.84
CA ASP A 98 4.18 3.13 3.76
C ASP A 98 5.00 1.83 3.61
N ASP A 99 4.84 0.89 4.55
CA ASP A 99 5.42 -0.45 4.54
C ASP A 99 4.57 -1.49 3.76
N GLN A 100 3.88 -1.07 2.70
CA GLN A 100 3.30 -2.01 1.75
C GLN A 100 4.44 -2.51 0.83
N PRO A 101 4.82 -3.81 0.88
CA PRO A 101 6.05 -4.30 0.25
C PRO A 101 6.08 -4.15 -1.28
N SER A 102 4.95 -3.84 -1.92
CA SER A 102 4.86 -3.56 -3.35
C SER A 102 5.48 -2.22 -3.79
N ARG A 103 5.72 -1.25 -2.89
CA ARG A 103 6.36 0.03 -3.27
C ARG A 103 7.85 0.14 -2.98
N ARG A 104 8.41 -0.66 -2.07
CA ARG A 104 9.86 -0.64 -1.81
C ARG A 104 10.69 -0.95 -3.06
N GLY A 105 10.16 -1.78 -3.97
CA GLY A 105 10.76 -2.00 -5.29
C GLY A 105 10.63 -0.80 -6.25
N GLY A 106 9.58 0.00 -6.12
CA GLY A 106 9.30 1.17 -6.95
C GLY A 106 10.12 2.40 -6.56
N ASP A 107 10.10 2.79 -5.28
CA ASP A 107 10.80 3.99 -4.81
C ASP A 107 12.33 3.83 -4.81
N ALA A 108 12.84 2.63 -4.51
CA ALA A 108 14.27 2.32 -4.67
C ALA A 108 14.72 2.24 -6.14
N ALA A 109 13.78 2.19 -7.10
CA ALA A 109 14.05 2.30 -8.53
C ALA A 109 13.94 3.74 -9.04
N MET A 110 13.09 4.58 -8.45
CA MET A 110 12.95 6.00 -8.84
C MET A 110 14.11 6.87 -8.38
N GLN A 111 14.85 6.46 -7.33
CA GLN A 111 16.01 7.20 -6.80
C GLN A 111 17.37 6.74 -7.35
N THR A 112 17.40 5.86 -8.35
CA THR A 112 18.68 5.30 -8.84
C THR A 112 18.96 5.65 -10.28
N GLU A 113 20.19 6.12 -10.53
CA GLU A 113 20.82 6.33 -11.85
C GLU A 113 20.95 5.05 -12.71
N ALA A 114 20.30 3.95 -12.33
CA ALA A 114 20.30 2.68 -13.05
C ALA A 114 19.04 2.54 -13.91
N ILE A 115 19.19 2.04 -15.12
CA ILE A 115 18.07 1.74 -16.03
C ILE A 115 17.18 0.66 -15.39
N SER A 116 15.88 0.96 -15.23
CA SER A 116 14.93 -0.01 -14.68
C SER A 116 14.75 -1.22 -15.61
N ALA A 117 14.36 -2.37 -15.06
CA ALA A 117 14.08 -3.57 -15.87
C ALA A 117 13.02 -3.31 -16.95
N ALA A 118 12.00 -2.50 -16.64
CA ALA A 118 10.99 -2.10 -17.62
C ALA A 118 11.57 -1.21 -18.74
N ARG A 119 12.51 -0.33 -18.40
CA ARG A 119 13.17 0.52 -19.39
C ARG A 119 14.13 -0.28 -20.28
N ALA A 120 14.87 -1.24 -19.71
CA ALA A 120 15.67 -2.19 -20.48
C ALA A 120 14.78 -3.04 -21.41
N ALA A 121 13.64 -3.55 -20.90
CA ALA A 121 12.65 -4.25 -21.73
C ALA A 121 12.17 -3.41 -22.91
N SER A 122 11.96 -2.12 -22.70
CA SER A 122 11.53 -1.20 -23.77
C SER A 122 12.62 -0.92 -24.79
N LEU A 123 13.87 -0.74 -24.36
CA LEU A 123 15.00 -0.43 -25.23
C LEU A 123 15.41 -1.60 -26.14
N PHE A 124 15.12 -2.83 -25.72
CA PHE A 124 15.56 -4.05 -26.41
C PHE A 124 14.40 -4.98 -26.79
N ALA A 125 13.17 -4.46 -26.87
CA ALA A 125 11.95 -5.23 -27.13
C ALA A 125 11.97 -6.02 -28.46
N GLU A 126 12.85 -5.64 -29.39
CA GLU A 126 12.98 -6.24 -30.73
C GLU A 126 14.40 -6.77 -31.00
N MET A 127 15.23 -6.90 -29.96
CA MET A 127 16.58 -7.41 -30.11
C MET A 127 16.59 -8.93 -30.24
N GLU A 128 17.34 -9.43 -31.22
CA GLU A 128 17.62 -10.85 -31.36
C GLU A 128 18.78 -11.27 -30.46
N PHE A 129 18.58 -12.35 -29.70
CA PHE A 129 19.58 -12.93 -28.80
C PHE A 129 20.13 -14.26 -29.37
N PRO A 130 21.40 -14.62 -29.08
CA PRO A 130 22.32 -13.97 -28.13
C PRO A 130 23.00 -12.72 -28.67
N ALA A 131 23.09 -11.68 -27.84
CA ALA A 131 23.66 -10.37 -28.19
C ALA A 131 24.93 -10.06 -27.37
N SER A 132 25.84 -9.27 -27.92
CA SER A 132 27.02 -8.75 -27.21
C SER A 132 26.74 -7.39 -26.55
N ALA A 133 27.63 -6.95 -25.65
CA ALA A 133 27.56 -5.60 -25.09
C ALA A 133 27.65 -4.50 -26.18
N GLU A 134 28.36 -4.74 -27.29
CA GLU A 134 28.41 -3.81 -28.43
C GLU A 134 27.10 -3.77 -29.22
N ASP A 135 26.40 -4.90 -29.35
CA ASP A 135 25.09 -4.97 -29.99
C ASP A 135 24.05 -4.21 -29.17
N LEU A 136 24.08 -4.34 -27.83
CA LEU A 136 23.26 -3.57 -26.89
C LEU A 136 23.51 -2.06 -27.04
N LYS A 137 24.78 -1.63 -27.07
CA LYS A 137 25.15 -0.22 -27.27
C LYS A 137 24.66 0.31 -28.63
N SER A 138 24.82 -0.48 -29.68
CA SER A 138 24.46 -0.07 -31.04
C SER A 138 22.95 0.05 -31.22
N HIS A 139 22.18 -0.87 -30.65
CA HIS A 139 20.72 -0.84 -30.72
C HIS A 139 20.12 0.28 -29.87
N ALA A 140 20.64 0.46 -28.64
CA ALA A 140 20.13 1.48 -27.73
C ALA A 140 20.46 2.92 -28.18
N ARG A 141 21.53 3.14 -28.97
CA ARG A 141 21.91 4.48 -29.48
C ARG A 141 20.76 5.25 -30.11
N ALA A 142 19.81 4.55 -30.74
CA ALA A 142 18.67 5.18 -31.42
C ALA A 142 17.53 5.59 -30.47
N GLN A 143 17.44 4.98 -29.27
CA GLN A 143 16.26 5.10 -28.39
C GLN A 143 16.59 5.52 -26.95
N ALA A 144 17.87 5.51 -26.58
CA ALA A 144 18.36 5.81 -25.23
C ALA A 144 18.94 7.23 -25.15
N GLY A 145 18.67 7.92 -24.03
CA GLY A 145 19.26 9.20 -23.70
C GLY A 145 20.71 9.10 -23.20
N GLU A 146 21.39 10.24 -23.02
CA GLU A 146 22.81 10.29 -22.65
C GLU A 146 23.15 9.51 -21.37
N ARG A 147 22.32 9.65 -20.32
CA ARG A 147 22.48 8.92 -19.05
C ARG A 147 22.28 7.42 -19.21
N GLU A 148 21.32 7.02 -20.04
CA GLU A 148 21.06 5.61 -20.31
C GLU A 148 22.24 4.99 -21.07
N MET A 149 22.82 5.71 -22.02
CA MET A 149 23.99 5.27 -22.77
C MET A 149 25.26 5.14 -21.93
N ASP A 150 25.43 5.98 -20.90
CA ASP A 150 26.51 5.83 -19.93
C ASP A 150 26.39 4.51 -19.14
N VAL A 151 25.19 4.18 -18.67
CA VAL A 151 24.94 2.90 -17.95
C VAL A 151 25.17 1.70 -18.88
N ILE A 152 24.66 1.75 -20.11
CA ILE A 152 24.85 0.67 -21.11
C ILE A 152 26.34 0.50 -21.44
N SER A 153 27.12 1.59 -21.44
CA SER A 153 28.56 1.54 -21.71
C SER A 153 29.35 0.78 -20.66
N ARG A 154 28.85 0.74 -19.42
CA ARG A 154 29.45 0.06 -18.25
C ARG A 154 29.05 -1.42 -18.13
N LEU A 155 28.17 -1.92 -19.00
CA LEU A 155 27.80 -3.33 -19.00
C LEU A 155 29.03 -4.22 -19.26
N PRO A 156 29.13 -5.39 -18.59
CA PRO A 156 30.24 -6.30 -18.81
C PRO A 156 30.27 -6.80 -20.26
N ASP A 157 31.47 -6.91 -20.81
CA ASP A 157 31.71 -7.50 -22.13
C ASP A 157 31.52 -9.03 -22.07
N ARG A 158 30.26 -9.45 -22.15
CA ARG A 158 29.82 -10.85 -22.23
C ARG A 158 28.70 -11.01 -23.25
N ARG A 159 28.42 -12.28 -23.60
CA ARG A 159 27.24 -12.66 -24.39
C ARG A 159 26.03 -12.70 -23.46
N TYR A 160 24.97 -12.02 -23.87
CA TYR A 160 23.68 -12.06 -23.21
C TYR A 160 22.78 -13.02 -23.95
N SER A 161 22.17 -13.97 -23.24
CA SER A 161 21.38 -15.03 -23.87
C SER A 161 19.91 -14.66 -24.07
N ASP A 162 19.40 -13.73 -23.26
CA ASP A 162 18.02 -13.26 -23.29
C ASP A 162 17.86 -11.92 -22.55
N MET A 163 16.63 -11.38 -22.56
CA MET A 163 16.26 -10.13 -21.90
C MET A 163 16.44 -10.12 -20.37
N SER A 164 16.37 -11.28 -19.72
CA SER A 164 16.57 -11.40 -18.27
C SER A 164 18.04 -11.22 -17.91
N ASP A 165 18.94 -11.79 -18.71
CA ASP A 165 20.39 -11.65 -18.56
C ASP A 165 20.82 -10.17 -18.70
N VAL A 166 20.21 -9.46 -19.65
CA VAL A 166 20.40 -8.01 -19.84
C VAL A 166 19.88 -7.22 -18.63
N ALA A 167 18.66 -7.50 -18.16
CA ALA A 167 18.08 -6.82 -16.99
C ALA A 167 18.89 -7.07 -15.71
N GLN A 168 19.42 -8.28 -15.53
CA GLN A 168 20.30 -8.63 -14.42
C GLN A 168 21.60 -7.83 -14.47
N ALA A 169 22.22 -7.70 -15.65
CA ALA A 169 23.46 -6.95 -15.80
C ALA A 169 23.29 -5.45 -15.46
N PHE A 170 22.14 -4.84 -15.79
CA PHE A 170 21.82 -3.49 -15.33
C PHE A 170 21.68 -3.39 -13.80
N GLY A 171 21.15 -4.44 -13.17
CA GLY A 171 21.11 -4.57 -11.71
C GLY A 171 22.50 -4.74 -11.07
N GLU A 172 23.45 -5.39 -11.75
CA GLU A 172 24.81 -5.62 -11.27
C GLU A 172 25.69 -4.36 -11.34
N VAL A 173 25.52 -3.52 -12.38
CA VAL A 173 26.22 -2.22 -12.51
C VAL A 173 25.90 -1.28 -11.33
N LYS A 174 24.78 -1.47 -10.63
CA LYS A 174 24.39 -0.78 -9.38
C LYS A 174 25.37 -1.01 -8.20
N GLY A 175 26.24 -2.03 -8.28
CA GLY A 175 27.12 -2.44 -7.19
C GLY A 175 28.53 -1.86 -7.20
N ALA A 176 29.01 -1.32 -8.33
CA ALA A 176 30.43 -0.99 -8.50
C ALA A 176 30.84 0.44 -8.04
N ASP A 177 29.88 1.34 -7.79
CA ASP A 177 30.13 2.74 -7.39
C ASP A 177 30.02 2.97 -5.86
N ARG A 178 30.10 1.91 -5.06
CA ARG A 178 30.09 1.95 -3.58
C ARG A 178 31.40 1.43 -2.96
N SER A 179 32.55 1.88 -3.46
CA SER A 179 33.87 1.62 -2.85
C SER A 179 34.68 2.90 -2.71
#